data_AF-A0A316E8R0-F1
#
_entry.id   AF-A0A316E8R0-F1
#
_cell.length_a   1.000
_cell.length_b   1.000
_cell.length_c   1.000
_cell.angle_alpha   90.00
_cell.angle_beta   90.00
_cell.angle_gamma   90.00
#
_symmetry.space_group_name_H-M   'P 1'
#
loop_
_entity.id
_entity.type
_entity.pdbx_description
1 polymer ?
#
loop_
_entity_poly.entity_id
_entity_poly.type
_entity_poly.pdbx_seq_one_letter_code
_entity_poly.pdbx_strand_id
1 'polypeptide(L)'
;MSRKKGPRSGGPRARRNFTPGQKLELLAGYEQAVEAGEGGAFLRREGLYSSLMSEWRRARDAGLLQGKPAGETVGRPSAEQAEIARLRRELQLAQAKLARTETALTIMGKARELLEDISRSEPDGPDVFGLGKR
;
A
#
# COMPACT_ATOMS: atom_id res chain seq x y z
N MET A 1 31.19 35.21 -42.30
CA MET A 1 29.83 35.57 -41.83
C MET A 1 29.38 34.55 -40.79
N SER A 2 29.34 34.91 -39.51
CA SER A 2 28.96 34.01 -38.41
C SER A 2 27.43 33.93 -38.29
N ARG A 3 26.84 32.74 -38.46
CA ARG A 3 25.38 32.55 -38.31
C ARG A 3 25.03 32.63 -36.82
N LYS A 4 24.27 33.65 -36.42
CA LYS A 4 23.74 33.74 -35.05
C LYS A 4 22.88 32.52 -34.73
N LYS A 5 23.20 31.81 -33.64
CA LYS A 5 22.40 30.71 -33.08
C LYS A 5 20.99 31.23 -32.76
N GLY A 6 19.96 30.61 -33.36
CA GLY A 6 18.56 31.00 -33.13
C GLY A 6 18.05 30.65 -31.71
N PRO A 7 16.87 31.14 -31.31
CA PRO A 7 16.32 31.00 -29.95
C PRO A 7 16.02 29.55 -29.51
N ARG A 8 16.10 28.57 -30.43
CA ARG A 8 15.96 27.13 -30.15
C ARG A 8 17.27 26.34 -30.35
N SER A 9 18.40 27.03 -30.32
CA SER A 9 19.72 26.44 -30.58
C SER A 9 20.28 25.55 -29.46
N GLY A 10 19.49 25.32 -28.40
CA GLY A 10 19.84 24.42 -27.29
C GLY A 10 19.61 22.94 -27.58
N GLY A 11 18.99 22.58 -28.72
CA GLY A 11 18.61 21.20 -29.00
C GLY A 11 17.56 20.65 -28.01
N PRO A 12 17.07 19.41 -28.20
CA PRO A 12 16.24 18.76 -27.20
C PRO A 12 17.01 18.61 -25.88
N ARG A 13 16.45 19.11 -24.78
CA ARG A 13 17.02 18.89 -23.44
C ARG A 13 17.08 17.38 -23.19
N ALA A 14 18.24 16.89 -22.76
CA ALA A 14 18.41 15.47 -22.44
C ALA A 14 17.34 15.03 -21.43
N ARG A 15 16.69 13.88 -21.70
CA ARG A 15 15.71 13.31 -20.78
C ARG A 15 16.42 12.98 -19.46
N ARG A 16 15.76 13.28 -18.33
CA ARG A 16 16.30 12.96 -16.99
C ARG A 16 16.31 11.44 -16.84
N ASN A 17 17.50 10.87 -16.64
CA ASN A 17 17.66 9.44 -16.37
C ASN A 17 17.77 9.22 -14.86
N PHE A 18 17.11 8.19 -14.36
CA PHE A 18 17.15 7.81 -12.95
C PHE A 18 17.84 6.48 -12.78
N THR A 19 18.79 6.42 -11.84
CA THR A 19 19.36 5.16 -11.37
C THR A 19 18.31 4.34 -10.62
N PRO A 20 18.45 3.01 -10.50
CA PRO A 20 17.55 2.19 -9.70
C PRO A 20 17.40 2.70 -8.26
N GLY A 21 18.50 3.14 -7.63
CA GLY A 21 18.49 3.73 -6.29
C GLY A 21 17.66 5.01 -6.21
N GLN A 22 17.87 5.94 -7.15
CA GLN A 22 17.07 7.19 -7.21
C GLN A 22 15.58 6.92 -7.41
N LYS A 23 15.22 5.90 -8.21
CA LYS A 23 13.82 5.51 -8.38
C LYS A 23 13.21 5.02 -7.06
N LEU A 24 13.95 4.23 -6.28
CA LEU A 24 13.50 3.72 -4.99
C LEU A 24 13.35 4.85 -3.96
N GLU A 25 14.30 5.78 -3.89
CA GLU A 25 14.23 6.94 -3.00
C GLU A 25 13.02 7.83 -3.32
N LEU A 26 12.82 8.16 -4.59
CA LEU A 26 11.68 8.96 -5.03
C LEU A 26 10.35 8.24 -4.82
N LEU A 27 10.30 6.92 -5.01
CA LEU A 27 9.11 6.13 -4.74
C LEU A 27 8.78 6.10 -3.24
N ALA A 28 9.78 5.95 -2.37
CA ALA A 28 9.60 5.99 -0.92
C ALA A 28 9.11 7.37 -0.45
N GLY A 29 9.72 8.46 -0.94
CA GLY A 29 9.27 9.82 -0.65
C GLY A 29 7.85 10.10 -1.15
N TYR A 30 7.49 9.57 -2.32
CA TYR A 30 6.12 9.67 -2.84
C TYR A 30 5.12 8.89 -1.98
N GLU A 31 5.43 7.66 -1.56
CA GLU A 31 4.55 6.84 -0.73
C GLU A 31 4.29 7.49 0.64
N GLN A 32 5.32 8.04 1.29
CA GLN A 32 5.16 8.83 2.52
C GLN A 32 4.31 10.10 2.29
N ALA A 33 4.53 10.81 1.18
CA ALA A 33 3.73 11.99 0.84
C ALA A 33 2.26 11.62 0.59
N VAL A 34 1.97 10.44 0.02
CA VAL A 34 0.60 9.97 -0.19
C VAL A 34 -0.09 9.69 1.14
N GLU A 35 0.61 9.09 2.12
CA GLU A 35 0.07 8.88 3.48
C GLU A 35 -0.30 10.21 4.17
N ALA A 36 0.48 11.27 3.91
CA ALA A 36 0.19 12.62 4.39
C ALA A 36 -0.83 13.40 3.53
N GLY A 37 -1.37 12.83 2.45
CA GLY A 37 -2.27 13.52 1.51
C GLY A 37 -1.57 14.53 0.57
N GLU A 38 -0.24 14.57 0.56
CA GLU A 38 0.59 15.50 -0.21
C GLU A 38 1.18 14.92 -1.50
N GLY A 39 0.81 13.70 -1.90
CA GLY A 39 1.41 13.02 -3.06
C GLY A 39 1.40 13.86 -4.35
N GLY A 40 0.33 14.61 -4.62
CA GLY A 40 0.27 15.51 -5.78
C GLY A 40 1.24 16.69 -5.70
N ALA A 41 1.49 17.22 -4.49
CA ALA A 41 2.48 18.27 -4.27
C ALA A 41 3.90 17.74 -4.44
N PHE A 42 4.19 16.53 -3.93
CA PHE A 42 5.46 15.84 -4.14
C PHE A 42 5.79 15.69 -5.64
N LEU A 43 4.84 15.18 -6.43
CA LEU A 43 5.03 15.00 -7.87
C LEU A 43 5.36 16.31 -8.60
N ARG A 44 4.70 17.42 -8.24
CA ARG A 44 4.98 18.74 -8.82
C ARG A 44 6.37 19.26 -8.44
N ARG A 45 6.78 19.10 -7.17
CA ARG A 45 8.11 19.52 -6.70
C ARG A 45 9.23 18.76 -7.42
N GLU A 46 9.05 17.46 -7.60
CA GLU A 46 10.05 16.60 -8.23
C GLU A 46 10.01 16.61 -9.76
N GLY A 47 8.96 17.20 -10.36
CA GLY A 47 8.72 17.21 -11.80
C GLY A 47 8.39 15.82 -12.36
N LEU A 48 7.64 15.02 -11.59
CA LEU A 48 7.31 13.63 -11.88
C LEU A 48 5.83 13.45 -12.22
N TYR A 49 5.54 12.42 -13.00
CA TYR A 49 4.17 12.00 -13.32
C TYR A 49 3.77 10.76 -12.51
N SER A 50 2.48 10.63 -12.20
CA SER A 50 1.92 9.47 -11.51
C SER A 50 2.10 8.14 -12.27
N SER A 51 2.19 8.21 -13.61
CA SER A 51 2.53 7.06 -14.46
C SER A 51 3.90 6.48 -14.13
N LEU A 52 4.91 7.33 -13.93
CA LEU A 52 6.25 6.90 -13.51
C LEU A 52 6.23 6.19 -12.17
N MET A 53 5.48 6.70 -11.20
CA MET A 53 5.35 6.05 -9.88
C MET A 53 4.73 4.66 -10.00
N SER A 54 3.71 4.53 -10.85
CA SER A 54 3.05 3.24 -11.11
C SER A 54 3.99 2.24 -11.77
N GLU A 55 4.79 2.68 -12.75
CA GLU A 55 5.80 1.86 -13.40
C GLU A 55 6.90 1.43 -12.44
N TRP A 56 7.41 2.35 -11.63
CA TRP A 56 8.49 2.07 -10.67
C TRP A 56 8.03 1.15 -9.55
N ARG A 57 6.77 1.26 -9.11
CA ARG A 57 6.17 0.31 -8.17
C ARG A 57 6.15 -1.10 -8.75
N ARG A 58 5.68 -1.28 -9.98
CA ARG A 58 5.70 -2.58 -10.67
C ARG A 58 7.13 -3.11 -10.82
N ALA A 59 8.08 -2.24 -11.16
CA ALA A 59 9.48 -2.62 -11.30
C ALA A 59 10.10 -3.04 -9.95
N ARG A 60 9.78 -2.36 -8.85
CA ARG A 60 10.17 -2.73 -7.49
C ARG A 60 9.60 -4.09 -7.11
N ASP A 61 8.29 -4.27 -7.31
CA ASP A 61 7.58 -5.48 -6.89
C ASP A 61 8.05 -6.72 -7.67
N ALA A 62 8.47 -6.52 -8.92
CA ALA A 62 9.13 -7.53 -9.76
C ALA A 62 10.64 -7.69 -9.48
N GLY A 63 11.20 -6.99 -8.49
CA GLY A 63 12.61 -7.09 -8.10
C GLY A 63 13.60 -6.44 -9.08
N LEU A 64 13.13 -5.66 -10.06
CA LEU A 64 13.96 -5.09 -11.11
C LEU A 64 14.81 -3.90 -10.67
N LEU A 65 14.49 -3.31 -9.52
CA LEU A 65 15.22 -2.17 -8.97
C LEU A 65 16.27 -2.59 -7.92
N GLN A 66 16.35 -3.88 -7.57
CA GLN A 66 17.29 -4.41 -6.58
C GLN A 66 18.58 -4.92 -7.26
N GLY A 67 19.74 -4.67 -6.65
CA GLY A 67 21.03 -5.25 -7.06
C GLY A 67 21.63 -4.75 -8.39
N LYS A 68 20.98 -3.80 -9.09
CA LYS A 68 21.50 -3.28 -10.36
C LYS A 68 22.48 -2.11 -10.16
N PRO A 69 23.67 -2.15 -10.77
CA PRO A 69 24.61 -1.03 -10.73
C PRO A 69 24.06 0.20 -11.46
N ALA A 70 24.55 1.39 -11.08
CA ALA A 70 24.18 2.63 -11.73
C ALA A 70 24.55 2.59 -13.23
N GLY A 71 23.56 2.79 -14.10
CA GLY A 71 23.75 2.84 -15.56
C GLY A 71 23.15 1.67 -16.33
N GLU A 72 22.74 0.58 -15.66
CA GLU A 72 22.10 -0.54 -16.34
C GLU A 72 20.61 -0.24 -16.60
N THR A 73 20.14 -0.49 -17.83
CA THR A 73 18.74 -0.27 -18.19
C THR A 73 17.86 -1.29 -17.46
N VAL A 74 16.81 -0.78 -16.81
CA VAL A 74 15.79 -1.63 -16.21
C VAL A 74 14.90 -2.14 -17.36
N GLY A 75 15.12 -3.39 -17.77
CA GLY A 75 14.35 -4.06 -18.81
C GLY A 75 12.98 -4.53 -18.35
N ARG A 76 12.29 -5.29 -19.21
CA ARG A 76 11.03 -5.96 -18.86
C ARG A 76 11.28 -7.05 -17.81
N PRO A 77 10.35 -7.29 -16.86
CA PRO A 77 10.49 -8.42 -15.95
C PRO A 77 10.59 -9.75 -16.67
N SER A 78 11.41 -10.66 -16.15
CA SER A 78 11.39 -12.06 -16.56
C SER A 78 10.06 -12.70 -16.17
N ALA A 79 9.73 -13.86 -16.79
CA ALA A 79 8.52 -14.61 -16.44
C ALA A 79 8.51 -15.00 -14.96
N GLU A 80 9.65 -15.44 -14.42
CA GLU A 80 9.82 -15.75 -13.00
C GLU A 80 9.59 -14.54 -12.10
N GLN A 81 10.16 -13.38 -12.46
CA GLN A 81 9.97 -12.14 -11.70
C GLN A 81 8.51 -11.68 -11.70
N ALA A 82 7.83 -11.82 -12.84
CA ALA A 82 6.40 -11.50 -12.95
C ALA A 82 5.56 -12.46 -12.09
N GLU A 83 5.88 -13.74 -12.07
CA GLU A 83 5.17 -14.74 -11.27
C GLU A 83 5.42 -14.54 -9.77
N ILE A 84 6.66 -14.25 -9.36
CA ILE A 84 6.97 -13.90 -7.97
C ILE A 84 6.17 -12.66 -7.52
N ALA A 85 6.09 -11.62 -8.36
CA ALA A 85 5.31 -10.42 -8.05
C ALA A 85 3.81 -10.75 -7.93
N ARG A 86 3.28 -11.60 -8.81
CA ARG A 86 1.90 -12.07 -8.76
C ARG A 86 1.62 -12.85 -7.47
N LEU A 87 2.43 -13.85 -7.16
CA LEU A 87 2.28 -14.69 -5.97
C LEU A 87 2.36 -13.87 -4.68
N ARG A 88 3.28 -12.90 -4.60
CA ARG A 88 3.35 -11.97 -3.47
C ARG A 88 2.08 -11.16 -3.30
N ARG A 89 1.48 -10.69 -4.39
CA ARG A 89 0.22 -9.94 -4.36
C ARG A 89 -0.94 -10.82 -3.90
N GLU A 90 -1.04 -12.04 -4.43
CA GLU A 90 -2.07 -13.00 -4.01
C GLU A 90 -1.94 -13.34 -2.52
N LEU A 91 -0.71 -13.55 -2.04
CA LEU A 91 -0.42 -13.78 -0.63
C LEU A 91 -0.84 -12.60 0.26
N GLN A 92 -0.52 -11.37 -0.12
CA GLN A 92 -0.96 -10.17 0.62
C GLN A 92 -2.49 -10.06 0.69
N LEU A 93 -3.18 -10.32 -0.42
CA LEU A 93 -4.65 -10.29 -0.45
C LEU A 93 -5.26 -11.39 0.44
N ALA A 94 -4.70 -12.60 0.39
CA ALA A 94 -5.14 -13.71 1.23
C ALA A 94 -4.93 -13.39 2.71
N GLN A 95 -3.77 -12.84 3.09
CA GLN A 95 -3.47 -12.42 4.46
C GLN A 95 -4.39 -11.30 4.94
N ALA A 96 -4.68 -10.30 4.11
CA ALA A 96 -5.62 -9.23 4.47
C ALA A 96 -7.05 -9.76 4.69
N LYS A 97 -7.47 -10.75 3.90
CA LYS A 97 -8.76 -11.43 4.10
C LYS A 97 -8.77 -12.23 5.41
N LEU A 98 -7.70 -12.98 5.69
CA LEU A 98 -7.54 -13.75 6.91
C LEU A 98 -7.64 -12.83 8.14
N ALA A 99 -6.87 -11.75 8.18
CA ALA A 99 -6.88 -10.78 9.28
C ALA A 99 -8.28 -10.17 9.50
N ARG A 100 -9.00 -9.86 8.42
CA ARG A 100 -10.39 -9.38 8.50
C ARG A 100 -11.32 -10.43 9.10
N THR A 101 -11.21 -11.69 8.68
CA THR A 101 -12.04 -12.78 9.22
C THR A 101 -11.74 -13.06 10.69
N GLU A 102 -10.47 -13.03 11.09
CA GLU A 102 -10.06 -13.19 12.50
C GLU A 102 -10.59 -12.05 13.38
N THR A 103 -10.56 -10.82 12.86
CA THR A 103 -11.14 -9.66 13.54
C THR A 103 -12.65 -9.83 13.73
N ALA A 104 -13.36 -10.29 12.69
CA ALA A 104 -14.79 -10.56 12.77
C ALA A 104 -15.12 -11.65 13.80
N LEU A 105 -14.36 -12.76 13.82
CA LEU A 105 -14.51 -13.83 14.81
C LEU A 105 -14.27 -13.32 16.24
N THR A 106 -13.27 -12.46 16.43
CA THR A 106 -13.00 -11.83 17.72
C THR A 106 -14.17 -10.98 18.21
N ILE A 107 -14.77 -10.18 17.31
CA ILE A 107 -15.95 -9.37 17.63
C ILE A 107 -17.13 -10.27 17.98
N MET A 108 -17.37 -11.33 17.21
CA MET A 108 -18.46 -12.29 17.47
C MET A 108 -18.27 -13.00 18.82
N GLY A 109 -17.04 -13.40 19.17
CA GLY A 109 -16.71 -13.98 20.46
C GLY A 109 -17.04 -13.05 21.62
N LYS A 110 -16.61 -11.79 21.54
CA LYS A 110 -16.92 -10.76 22.55
C LYS A 110 -18.41 -10.45 22.66
N ALA A 111 -19.12 -10.42 21.54
CA ALA A 111 -20.57 -10.21 21.54
C ALA A 111 -21.30 -11.37 22.23
N ARG A 112 -20.86 -12.60 22.00
CA ARG A 112 -21.41 -13.78 22.68
C ARG A 112 -21.15 -13.73 24.19
N GLU A 113 -19.93 -13.42 24.61
CA GLU A 113 -19.57 -13.27 26.02
C GLU A 113 -20.46 -12.24 26.72
N LEU A 114 -20.64 -11.06 26.11
CA LEU A 114 -21.54 -10.02 26.60
C LEU A 114 -22.99 -10.53 26.76
N LEU A 115 -23.49 -11.32 25.79
CA LEU A 115 -24.84 -11.89 25.87
C LEU A 115 -24.98 -12.92 26.99
N GLU A 116 -23.94 -13.74 27.23
CA GLU A 116 -23.90 -14.69 28.34
C GLU A 116 -23.90 -13.98 29.70
N ASP A 117 -23.16 -12.86 29.82
CA ASP A 117 -23.15 -12.03 31.03
C ASP A 117 -24.52 -11.39 31.30
N ILE A 118 -25.15 -10.80 30.27
CA ILE A 118 -26.49 -10.21 30.39
C ILE A 118 -27.50 -11.28 30.85
N SER A 119 -27.49 -12.46 30.22
CA SER A 119 -28.39 -13.57 30.57
C SER A 119 -28.16 -14.10 32.00
N ARG A 120 -26.93 -14.06 32.51
CA ARG A 120 -26.62 -14.49 33.88
C ARG A 120 -26.98 -13.44 34.93
N SER A 121 -26.98 -12.16 34.54
CA SER A 121 -27.32 -11.03 35.41
C SER A 121 -28.83 -10.81 35.58
N GLU A 122 -29.68 -11.63 34.95
CA GLU A 122 -31.12 -11.60 35.13
C GLU A 122 -31.46 -12.02 36.58
N PRO A 123 -32.04 -11.13 37.41
CA PRO A 123 -32.42 -11.50 38.76
C PRO A 123 -33.61 -12.46 38.70
N ASP A 124 -33.54 -13.53 39.49
CA ASP A 124 -34.68 -14.41 39.79
C ASP A 124 -35.89 -13.52 40.12
N GLY A 125 -36.90 -13.56 39.26
CA GLY A 125 -38.07 -12.69 39.36
C GLY A 125 -38.73 -12.83 40.74
N PRO A 126 -39.32 -11.77 41.30
CA PRO A 126 -39.91 -11.83 42.63
C PRO A 126 -40.93 -12.97 42.69
N ASP A 127 -40.84 -13.79 43.74
CA ASP A 127 -41.83 -14.81 44.07
C ASP A 127 -43.21 -14.15 44.17
N VAL A 128 -43.97 -14.23 43.08
CA VAL A 128 -45.32 -13.66 42.93
C VAL A 128 -46.38 -14.50 43.65
N PHE A 129 -46.00 -15.57 44.35
CA PHE A 129 -46.90 -16.35 45.17
C PHE A 129 -46.44 -16.32 46.63
N GLY A 130 -46.75 -15.21 47.30
CA GLY A 130 -46.71 -15.06 48.74
C GLY A 130 -47.68 -16.00 49.47
N LEU A 131 -47.44 -17.31 49.40
CA LEU A 131 -48.01 -18.29 50.31
C LEU A 131 -47.03 -18.49 51.44
N GLY A 132 -47.15 -17.60 52.43
CA GLY A 132 -46.48 -17.71 53.71
C GLY A 132 -46.71 -19.10 54.30
N LYS A 133 -45.62 -19.81 54.57
CA LYS A 133 -45.65 -21.00 55.41
C LYS A 133 -46.00 -20.56 56.83
N ARG A 134 -47.17 -21.00 57.29
CA ARG A 134 -47.47 -21.14 58.71
C ARG A 134 -46.68 -22.32 59.27
#